data_AF-A0A7G3ZDB9-F1
#
_entry.id   AF-A0A7G3ZDB9-F1
#
_cell.length_a   1.000
_cell.length_b   1.000
_cell.length_c   1.000
_cell.angle_alpha   90.00
_cell.angle_beta   90.00
_cell.angle_gamma   90.00
#
_symmetry.space_group_name_H-M   'P 1'
#
loop_
_entity.id
_entity.type
_entity.pdbx_description
1 polymer ?
#
loop_
_entity_poly.entity_id
_entity_poly.type
_entity_poly.pdbx_seq_one_letter_code
_entity_poly.pdbx_strand_id
1 'polypeptide(L)'
;MTSDAKIRYLRLNQVFNKALGQSISKLESWEKVSSCFPKYASTREGASNLVNCQRQVKEFWMELCKREFEEILSERNVKQKLDELDDLISEAKQRLRSSKKQGSETQPSRNIDELSSEELIQCNLYNERQKASEQLDVRLTALNDMNKGLQKELNGLVETLNVEQAELSKLYDRYLGSAVEQPLDETLVQGLGDMLSELREV
;
A
#
# COMPACT_ATOMS: atom_id res chain seq x y z
N MET A 1 -3.78 3.81 -13.03
CA MET A 1 -2.79 2.99 -13.74
C MET A 1 -2.76 3.41 -15.21
N THR A 2 -2.29 4.62 -15.51
CA THR A 2 -2.12 5.06 -16.90
C THR A 2 -0.89 4.38 -17.48
N SER A 3 -1.16 3.47 -18.41
CA SER A 3 -0.23 2.76 -19.29
C SER A 3 0.59 3.72 -20.18
N ASP A 4 1.38 4.64 -19.62
CA ASP A 4 2.60 5.07 -20.31
C ASP A 4 3.54 3.87 -20.16
N ALA A 5 3.52 2.99 -21.16
CA ALA A 5 4.26 1.74 -21.15
C ALA A 5 5.74 2.03 -20.85
N LYS A 6 6.42 1.09 -20.21
CA LYS A 6 7.87 1.09 -19.97
C LYS A 6 8.63 1.12 -21.29
N ILE A 7 8.73 2.31 -21.90
CA ILE A 7 9.16 2.50 -23.28
C ILE A 7 10.63 2.90 -23.36
N ARG A 8 11.18 3.53 -22.31
CA ARG A 8 12.50 4.15 -22.42
C ARG A 8 13.60 3.09 -22.51
N TYR A 9 13.50 2.01 -21.73
CA TYR A 9 14.41 0.87 -21.83
C TYR A 9 14.35 0.20 -23.22
N LEU A 10 13.15 0.03 -23.77
CA LEU A 10 12.97 -0.54 -25.11
C LEU A 10 13.61 0.34 -26.18
N ARG A 11 13.38 1.66 -26.11
CA ARG A 11 13.96 2.62 -27.06
C ARG A 11 15.48 2.68 -26.96
N LEU A 12 16.04 2.61 -25.75
CA LEU A 12 17.48 2.53 -25.55
C LEU A 12 18.08 1.32 -26.30
N ASN A 13 17.48 0.15 -26.13
CA ASN A 13 17.88 -1.07 -26.83
C ASN A 13 17.73 -0.96 -28.35
N GLN A 14 16.65 -0.36 -28.83
CA GLN A 14 16.44 -0.13 -30.27
C GLN A 14 17.52 0.78 -30.87
N VAL A 15 17.84 1.89 -30.19
CA VAL A 15 18.88 2.83 -30.63
C VAL A 15 20.25 2.16 -30.62
N PHE A 16 20.58 1.40 -29.57
CA PHE A 16 21.84 0.66 -29.50
C PHE A 16 21.99 -0.32 -30.66
N ASN A 17 21.00 -1.20 -30.87
CA ASN A 17 21.05 -2.18 -31.96
C ASN A 17 21.14 -1.52 -33.33
N LYS A 18 20.42 -0.40 -33.54
CA LYS A 18 20.50 0.37 -34.77
C LYS A 18 21.89 0.99 -34.97
N ALA A 19 22.46 1.60 -33.93
CA ALA A 19 23.78 2.21 -33.99
C ALA A 19 24.87 1.16 -34.26
N LEU A 20 24.79 -0.01 -33.62
CA LEU A 20 25.71 -1.12 -33.84
C LEU A 20 25.62 -1.63 -35.28
N GLY A 21 24.41 -1.85 -35.80
CA GLY A 21 24.19 -2.26 -37.20
C GLY A 21 24.71 -1.23 -38.20
N GLN A 22 24.47 0.06 -37.96
CA GLN A 22 25.00 1.12 -38.82
C GLN A 22 26.54 1.19 -38.78
N SER A 23 27.15 0.95 -37.62
CA SER A 23 28.60 0.98 -37.45
C SER A 23 29.30 -0.13 -38.26
N ILE A 24 28.67 -1.30 -38.39
CA ILE A 24 29.24 -2.43 -39.12
C ILE A 24 28.90 -2.45 -40.62
N SER A 25 27.93 -1.64 -41.05
CA SER A 25 27.44 -1.60 -42.44
C SER A 25 28.55 -1.45 -43.51
N LYS A 26 29.60 -0.69 -43.21
CA LYS A 26 30.75 -0.53 -44.13
C LYS A 26 31.59 -1.79 -44.26
N LEU A 27 31.72 -2.56 -43.18
CA LEU A 27 32.41 -3.84 -43.17
C LEU A 27 31.58 -4.90 -43.89
N GLU A 28 30.25 -4.79 -43.93
CA GLU A 28 29.38 -5.68 -44.69
C GLU A 28 29.50 -5.48 -46.21
N SER A 29 29.95 -4.31 -46.66
CA SER A 29 30.15 -4.03 -48.08
C SER A 29 31.44 -4.69 -48.60
N TRP A 30 31.27 -5.72 -49.44
CA TRP A 30 32.40 -6.37 -50.12
C TRP A 30 33.22 -5.39 -50.96
N GLU A 31 32.61 -4.39 -51.57
CA GLU A 31 33.32 -3.36 -52.36
C GLU A 31 34.31 -2.57 -51.49
N LYS A 32 33.90 -2.21 -50.27
CA LYS A 32 34.78 -1.52 -49.31
C LYS A 32 35.89 -2.43 -48.80
N VAL A 33 35.60 -3.70 -48.54
CA VAL A 33 36.62 -4.66 -48.09
C VAL A 33 37.64 -4.96 -49.20
N SER A 34 37.17 -5.22 -50.42
CA SER A 34 38.03 -5.53 -51.56
C SER A 34 38.86 -4.34 -52.04
N SER A 35 38.31 -3.11 -52.00
CA SER A 35 39.08 -1.89 -52.34
C SER A 35 40.24 -1.61 -51.37
N CYS A 36 40.17 -2.07 -50.12
CA CYS A 36 41.30 -1.99 -49.18
C CYS A 36 42.39 -3.04 -49.46
N PHE A 37 42.04 -4.16 -50.11
CA PHE A 37 42.96 -5.28 -50.39
C PHE A 37 42.93 -5.72 -51.86
N PRO A 38 43.11 -4.81 -52.85
CA PRO A 38 42.78 -5.08 -54.24
C PRO A 38 43.58 -6.25 -54.82
N LYS A 39 44.90 -6.29 -54.57
CA LYS A 39 45.78 -7.36 -55.08
C LYS A 39 45.44 -8.74 -54.50
N TYR A 40 45.08 -8.79 -53.22
CA TYR A 40 44.77 -10.04 -52.53
C TYR A 40 43.37 -10.53 -52.88
N ALA A 41 42.40 -9.63 -52.96
CA ALA A 41 41.02 -9.91 -53.36
C ALA A 41 40.90 -10.39 -54.82
N SER A 42 41.84 -10.03 -55.70
CA SER A 42 41.89 -10.56 -57.08
C SER A 42 42.26 -12.05 -57.16
N THR A 43 42.83 -12.62 -56.09
CA THR A 43 43.16 -14.05 -56.05
C THR A 43 41.96 -14.83 -55.51
N ARG A 44 41.66 -15.99 -56.10
CA ARG A 44 40.52 -16.84 -55.68
C ARG A 44 40.57 -17.20 -54.19
N GLU A 45 41.74 -17.61 -53.70
CA GLU A 45 41.94 -17.95 -52.29
C GLU A 45 41.84 -16.70 -51.39
N GLY A 46 42.43 -15.58 -51.81
CA GLY A 46 42.37 -14.33 -51.07
C GLY A 46 40.95 -13.79 -50.92
N ALA A 47 40.13 -13.86 -51.98
CA ALA A 47 38.72 -13.51 -51.93
C ALA A 47 37.94 -14.38 -50.93
N SER A 48 38.13 -15.70 -50.98
CA SER A 48 37.47 -16.64 -50.05
C SER A 48 37.88 -16.38 -48.59
N ASN A 49 39.17 -16.15 -48.35
CA ASN A 49 39.69 -15.83 -47.02
C ASN A 49 39.13 -14.51 -46.48
N LEU A 50 39.03 -13.47 -47.32
CA LEU A 50 38.46 -12.18 -46.92
C LEU A 50 36.97 -12.29 -46.59
N VAL A 51 36.18 -13.03 -47.37
CA VAL A 51 34.76 -13.26 -47.07
C VAL A 51 34.58 -13.99 -45.75
N ASN A 52 35.40 -15.02 -45.48
CA ASN A 52 35.37 -15.73 -44.22
C ASN A 52 35.77 -14.84 -43.03
N CYS A 53 36.84 -14.06 -43.17
CA CYS A 53 37.29 -13.12 -42.15
C CYS A 53 36.23 -12.05 -41.88
N GLN A 54 35.66 -11.45 -42.93
CA GLN A 54 34.58 -10.47 -42.84
C GLN A 54 33.39 -11.00 -42.04
N ARG A 55 32.96 -12.24 -42.33
CA ARG A 55 31.88 -12.90 -41.59
C ARG A 55 32.25 -13.13 -40.13
N GLN A 56 33.43 -13.67 -39.85
CA GLN A 56 33.89 -13.93 -38.48
C GLN A 56 33.98 -12.65 -37.65
N VAL A 57 34.57 -11.59 -38.21
CA VAL A 57 34.67 -10.30 -37.53
C VAL A 57 33.29 -9.74 -37.25
N LYS A 58 32.36 -9.83 -38.22
CA LYS A 58 30.98 -9.40 -38.01
C LYS A 58 30.29 -10.14 -36.88
N GLU A 59 30.33 -11.46 -36.89
CA GLU A 59 29.68 -12.30 -35.87
C GLU A 59 30.28 -12.03 -34.49
N PHE A 60 31.60 -12.09 -34.39
CA PHE A 60 32.32 -11.84 -33.14
C PHE A 60 32.04 -10.44 -32.57
N TRP A 61 32.13 -9.41 -33.40
CA TRP A 61 31.88 -8.03 -32.97
C TRP A 61 30.44 -7.84 -32.48
N MET A 62 29.47 -8.34 -33.24
CA MET A 62 28.05 -8.21 -32.89
C MET A 62 27.71 -8.93 -31.59
N GLU A 63 28.25 -10.14 -31.39
CA GLU A 63 28.02 -10.92 -30.17
C GLU A 63 28.69 -10.28 -28.95
N LEU A 64 29.97 -9.92 -29.09
CA LEU A 64 30.74 -9.28 -28.03
C LEU A 64 30.06 -7.97 -27.60
N CYS A 65 29.78 -7.06 -28.54
CA CYS A 65 29.15 -5.78 -28.19
C CYS A 65 27.78 -5.95 -27.53
N LYS A 66 26.98 -6.93 -27.95
CA LYS A 66 25.68 -7.20 -27.32
C LYS A 66 25.84 -7.73 -25.89
N ARG A 67 26.78 -8.64 -25.67
CA ARG A 67 27.08 -9.18 -24.34
C ARG A 67 27.55 -8.09 -23.40
N GLU A 68 28.59 -7.34 -23.78
CA GLU A 68 29.13 -6.25 -22.97
C GLU A 68 28.07 -5.18 -22.66
N PHE A 69 27.21 -4.88 -23.64
CA PHE A 69 26.13 -3.91 -23.42
C PHE A 69 25.10 -4.42 -22.40
N GLU A 70 24.69 -5.68 -22.49
CA GLU A 70 23.77 -6.28 -21.51
C GLU A 70 24.41 -6.34 -20.11
N GLU A 71 25.69 -6.67 -20.01
CA GLU A 71 26.44 -6.65 -18.75
C GLU A 71 26.41 -5.24 -18.14
N ILE A 72 26.74 -4.19 -18.90
CA ILE A 72 26.69 -2.79 -18.43
C ILE A 72 25.27 -2.42 -17.98
N LEU A 73 24.23 -2.81 -18.72
CA LEU A 73 22.83 -2.53 -18.37
C LEU A 73 22.46 -3.19 -17.04
N SER A 74 22.93 -4.43 -16.82
CA SER A 74 22.68 -5.20 -15.61
C SER A 74 23.42 -4.62 -14.39
N GLU A 75 24.73 -4.33 -14.52
CA GLU A 75 25.56 -3.77 -13.45
C GLU A 75 25.01 -2.45 -12.92
N ARG A 76 24.53 -1.59 -13.83
CA ARG A 76 24.00 -0.28 -13.47
C ARG A 76 22.51 -0.30 -13.13
N ASN A 77 21.88 -1.47 -13.23
CA ASN A 77 20.44 -1.69 -13.05
C ASN A 77 19.61 -0.68 -13.86
N VAL A 78 19.96 -0.50 -15.13
CA VAL A 78 19.41 0.55 -15.99
C VAL A 78 17.93 0.33 -16.25
N LYS A 79 17.51 -0.92 -16.44
CA LYS A 79 16.12 -1.27 -16.70
C LYS A 79 15.19 -0.76 -15.59
N GLN A 80 15.49 -1.09 -14.34
CA GLN A 80 14.69 -0.64 -13.20
C GLN A 80 14.63 0.88 -13.13
N LYS A 81 15.78 1.56 -13.26
CA LYS A 81 15.85 3.04 -13.19
C LYS A 81 15.05 3.73 -14.29
N LEU A 82 15.06 3.19 -15.52
CA LEU A 82 14.32 3.76 -16.63
C LEU A 82 12.81 3.48 -16.52
N ASP A 83 12.44 2.32 -15.99
CA ASP A 83 11.05 1.99 -15.68
C ASP A 83 10.50 2.91 -14.58
N GLU A 84 11.22 3.08 -13.48
CA GLU A 84 10.87 4.00 -12.38
C GLU A 84 10.76 5.44 -12.89
N LEU A 85 11.63 5.86 -13.81
CA LEU A 85 11.54 7.18 -14.44
C LEU A 85 10.28 7.34 -15.30
N ASP A 86 9.89 6.30 -16.07
CA ASP A 86 8.63 6.31 -16.83
C ASP A 86 7.43 6.42 -15.88
N ASP A 87 7.44 5.71 -14.75
CA ASP A 87 6.41 5.78 -13.72
C ASP A 87 6.32 7.19 -13.10
N LEU A 88 7.44 7.78 -12.70
CA LEU A 88 7.51 9.15 -12.15
C LEU A 88 6.98 10.20 -13.13
N ILE A 89 7.32 10.08 -14.42
CA ILE A 89 6.82 10.98 -15.46
C ILE A 89 5.30 10.82 -15.65
N SER A 90 4.80 9.59 -15.65
CA SER A 90 3.37 9.30 -15.75
C SER A 90 2.60 9.90 -14.58
N GLU A 91 3.12 9.73 -13.36
CA GLU A 91 2.54 10.31 -12.15
C GLU A 91 2.54 11.84 -12.19
N ALA A 92 3.66 12.46 -12.58
CA ALA A 92 3.76 13.91 -12.72
C ALA A 92 2.76 14.47 -13.74
N LYS A 93 2.62 13.81 -14.91
CA LYS A 93 1.60 14.15 -15.92
C LYS A 93 0.18 14.02 -15.35
N GLN A 94 -0.09 12.99 -14.55
CA GLN A 94 -1.39 12.79 -13.92
C GLN A 94 -1.68 13.91 -12.91
N ARG A 95 -0.74 14.24 -12.03
CA ARG A 95 -0.86 15.35 -11.06
C ARG A 95 -1.15 16.68 -11.77
N LEU A 96 -0.42 16.98 -12.85
CA LEU A 96 -0.65 18.18 -13.67
C LEU A 96 -2.05 18.22 -14.29
N ARG A 97 -2.54 17.09 -14.82
CA ARG A 97 -3.89 16.98 -15.39
C ARG A 97 -4.97 17.16 -14.33
N SER A 98 -4.79 16.58 -13.14
CA SER A 98 -5.73 16.73 -12.02
C SER A 98 -5.80 18.16 -11.52
N SER A 99 -4.66 18.83 -11.38
CA SER A 99 -4.59 20.23 -10.93
C SER A 99 -5.26 21.19 -11.93
N LYS A 100 -5.01 21.00 -13.24
CA LYS A 100 -5.70 21.77 -14.30
C LYS A 100 -7.22 21.60 -14.27
N LYS A 101 -7.74 20.42 -13.90
CA LYS A 101 -9.18 20.18 -13.79
C LYS A 101 -9.82 20.86 -12.57
N GLN A 102 -9.06 21.07 -11.50
CA GLN A 102 -9.55 21.71 -10.28
C GLN A 102 -9.43 23.25 -10.30
N GLY A 103 -8.94 23.85 -11.39
CA GLY A 103 -8.77 25.30 -11.49
C GLY A 103 -7.72 25.87 -10.53
N SER A 104 -6.91 25.02 -9.91
CA SER A 104 -5.82 25.41 -9.03
C SER A 104 -4.62 25.84 -9.89
N GLU A 105 -4.24 27.11 -9.81
CA GLU A 105 -2.93 27.56 -10.28
C GLU A 105 -1.87 26.80 -9.48
N THR A 106 -1.24 25.83 -10.14
CA THR A 106 -0.18 25.03 -9.51
C THR A 106 1.02 25.95 -9.44
N GLN A 107 1.30 26.49 -8.25
CA GLN A 107 2.54 27.21 -8.01
C GLN A 107 3.70 26.29 -8.45
N PRO A 108 4.68 26.80 -9.23
CA PRO A 108 5.79 25.98 -9.68
C PRO A 108 6.50 25.43 -8.43
N SER A 109 6.60 24.10 -8.34
CA SER A 109 7.33 23.46 -7.24
C SER A 109 8.77 23.94 -7.29
N ARG A 110 9.28 24.46 -6.17
CA ARG A 110 10.70 24.78 -6.00
C ARG A 110 11.56 23.56 -6.35
N ASN A 111 12.70 23.79 -7.01
CA ASN A 111 13.61 22.71 -7.34
C ASN A 111 14.19 22.11 -6.06
N ILE A 112 14.38 20.78 -6.05
CA ILE A 112 14.88 20.05 -4.86
C ILE A 112 16.23 20.61 -4.37
N ASP A 113 17.08 21.04 -5.30
CA ASP A 113 18.41 21.59 -5.00
C ASP A 113 18.36 22.96 -4.30
N GLU A 114 17.22 23.63 -4.31
CA GLU A 114 17.00 24.89 -3.59
C GLU A 114 16.54 24.66 -2.14
N LEU A 115 16.16 23.43 -1.77
CA LEU A 115 15.74 23.12 -0.41
C LEU A 115 16.94 22.89 0.51
N SER A 116 16.85 23.46 1.71
CA SER A 116 17.78 23.18 2.80
C SER A 116 17.66 21.73 3.27
N SER A 117 18.76 21.19 3.84
CA SER A 117 18.75 19.87 4.47
C SER A 117 17.66 19.75 5.55
N GLU A 118 17.37 20.83 6.27
CA GLU A 118 16.31 20.84 7.29
C GLU A 118 14.92 20.70 6.65
N GLU A 119 14.66 21.40 5.54
CA GLU A 119 13.37 21.34 4.84
C GLU A 119 13.14 19.93 4.24
N LEU A 120 14.18 19.31 3.69
CA LEU A 120 14.10 17.92 3.19
C LEU A 120 13.79 16.91 4.30
N ILE A 121 14.42 17.07 5.45
CA ILE A 121 14.17 16.24 6.64
C ILE A 121 12.71 16.45 7.10
N GLN A 122 12.26 17.70 7.22
CA GLN A 122 10.88 18.00 7.63
C GLN A 122 9.84 17.45 6.65
N CYS A 123 10.07 17.55 5.33
CA CYS A 123 9.19 16.95 4.33
C CYS A 123 9.09 15.42 4.47
N ASN A 124 10.21 14.73 4.72
CA ASN A 124 10.19 13.28 4.97
C ASN A 124 9.48 12.94 6.29
N LEU A 125 9.76 13.67 7.36
CA LEU A 125 9.08 13.48 8.64
C LEU A 125 7.58 13.73 8.52
N TYR A 126 7.15 14.70 7.70
CA TYR A 126 5.74 14.98 7.47
C TYR A 126 5.03 13.75 6.88
N ASN A 127 5.61 13.12 5.85
CA ASN A 127 5.02 11.92 5.25
C ASN A 127 4.92 10.76 6.24
N GLU A 128 5.95 10.52 7.06
CA GLU A 128 5.93 9.46 8.07
C GLU A 128 4.93 9.76 9.20
N ARG A 129 4.82 11.03 9.63
CA ARG A 129 3.80 11.47 10.60
C ARG A 129 2.40 11.28 10.06
N GLN A 130 2.16 11.60 8.79
CA GLN A 130 0.87 11.42 8.14
C GLN A 130 0.45 9.94 8.14
N LYS A 131 1.35 9.03 7.74
CA LYS A 131 1.11 7.59 7.80
C LYS A 131 0.85 7.10 9.22
N ALA A 132 1.63 7.57 10.20
CA ALA A 132 1.43 7.21 11.60
C ALA A 132 0.08 7.70 12.13
N SER A 133 -0.35 8.91 11.77
CA SER A 133 -1.66 9.46 12.12
C SER A 133 -2.78 8.60 11.54
N GLU A 134 -2.72 8.24 10.26
CA GLU A 134 -3.70 7.37 9.60
C GLU A 134 -3.80 6.00 10.30
N GLN A 135 -2.67 5.42 10.69
CA GLN A 135 -2.66 4.16 11.45
C GLN A 135 -3.27 4.30 12.84
N LEU A 136 -3.01 5.42 13.53
CA LEU A 136 -3.60 5.69 14.84
C LEU A 136 -5.11 5.91 14.75
N ASP A 137 -5.58 6.63 13.73
CA ASP A 137 -7.01 6.85 13.48
C ASP A 137 -7.74 5.52 13.22
N VAL A 138 -7.13 4.63 12.43
CA VAL A 138 -7.66 3.27 12.21
C VAL A 138 -7.73 2.47 13.51
N ARG A 139 -6.72 2.57 14.39
CA ARG A 139 -6.75 1.88 15.69
C ARG A 139 -7.77 2.48 16.65
N LEU A 140 -7.90 3.81 16.65
CA LEU A 140 -8.84 4.53 17.50
C LEU A 140 -10.29 4.21 17.10
N THR A 141 -10.59 4.18 15.80
CA THR A 141 -11.91 3.77 15.30
C THR A 141 -12.23 2.34 15.70
N ALA A 142 -11.29 1.40 15.53
CA ALA A 142 -11.46 0.01 15.98
C ALA A 142 -11.73 -0.11 17.49
N LEU A 143 -10.99 0.62 18.33
CA LEU A 143 -11.20 0.64 19.80
C LEU A 143 -12.55 1.25 20.18
N ASN A 144 -12.96 2.33 19.52
CA ASN A 144 -14.26 2.94 19.75
C ASN A 144 -15.41 1.99 19.39
N ASP A 145 -15.26 1.22 18.32
CA ASP A 145 -16.27 0.24 17.93
C ASP A 145 -16.33 -0.94 18.91
N MET A 146 -15.18 -1.41 19.42
CA MET A 146 -15.13 -2.39 20.50
C MET A 146 -15.78 -1.87 21.79
N ASN A 147 -15.46 -0.64 22.21
CA ASN A 147 -16.06 -0.02 23.39
C ASN A 147 -17.58 0.13 23.26
N LYS A 148 -18.08 0.55 22.08
CA LYS A 148 -19.53 0.58 21.81
C LYS A 148 -20.16 -0.81 21.89
N GLY A 149 -19.45 -1.85 21.44
CA GLY A 149 -19.88 -3.24 21.57
C GLY A 149 -20.04 -3.65 23.03
N LEU A 150 -18.99 -3.47 23.83
CA LEU A 150 -19.01 -3.75 25.27
C LEU A 150 -20.08 -2.97 26.02
N GLN A 151 -20.29 -1.69 25.66
CA GLN A 151 -21.34 -0.88 26.28
C GLN A 151 -22.74 -1.41 25.97
N LYS A 152 -22.97 -1.94 24.76
CA LYS A 152 -24.25 -2.60 24.42
C LYS A 152 -24.44 -3.89 25.20
N GLU A 153 -23.40 -4.71 25.34
CA GLU A 153 -23.44 -5.95 26.13
C GLU A 153 -23.76 -5.65 27.60
N LEU A 154 -23.08 -4.65 28.19
CA LEU A 154 -23.30 -4.23 29.56
C LEU A 154 -24.75 -3.76 29.77
N ASN A 155 -25.27 -2.93 28.88
CA ASN A 155 -26.65 -2.46 28.96
C ASN A 155 -27.64 -3.63 28.83
N GLY A 156 -27.38 -4.62 27.97
CA GLY A 156 -28.21 -5.82 27.84
C GLY A 156 -28.20 -6.69 29.11
N LEU A 157 -27.04 -6.84 29.75
CA LEU A 157 -26.90 -7.52 31.03
C LEU A 157 -27.65 -6.80 32.16
N VAL A 158 -27.57 -5.47 32.22
CA VAL A 158 -28.31 -4.65 33.21
C VAL A 158 -29.81 -4.79 33.01
N GLU A 159 -30.30 -4.74 31.77
CA GLU A 159 -31.72 -4.96 31.45
C GLU A 159 -32.18 -6.34 31.94
N THR A 160 -31.38 -7.37 31.68
CA THR A 160 -31.66 -8.75 32.12
C THR A 160 -31.72 -8.83 33.64
N LEU A 161 -30.74 -8.25 34.35
CA LEU A 161 -30.74 -8.20 35.81
C LEU A 161 -31.97 -7.49 36.39
N ASN A 162 -32.40 -6.38 35.79
CA ASN A 162 -33.60 -5.65 36.22
C ASN A 162 -34.87 -6.50 36.04
N VAL A 163 -34.97 -7.25 34.95
CA VAL A 163 -36.09 -8.18 34.69
C VAL A 163 -36.09 -9.30 35.74
N GLU A 164 -34.96 -9.97 35.94
CA GLU A 164 -34.82 -11.03 36.94
C GLU A 164 -35.12 -10.53 38.36
N GLN A 165 -34.65 -9.33 38.72
CA GLN A 165 -34.97 -8.70 40.01
C GLN A 165 -36.48 -8.45 40.16
N ALA A 166 -37.14 -7.94 39.12
CA ALA A 166 -38.58 -7.73 39.14
C ALA A 166 -39.36 -9.05 39.24
N GLU A 167 -38.89 -10.12 38.60
CA GLU A 167 -39.47 -11.46 38.73
C GLU A 167 -39.28 -12.05 40.12
N LEU A 168 -38.10 -11.91 40.71
CA LEU A 168 -37.83 -12.31 42.09
C LEU A 168 -38.71 -11.56 43.09
N SER A 169 -38.90 -10.24 42.91
CA SER A 169 -39.83 -9.47 43.74
C SER A 169 -41.28 -9.96 43.60
N LYS A 170 -41.73 -10.27 42.37
CA LYS A 170 -43.07 -10.85 42.16
C LYS A 170 -43.21 -12.24 42.79
N LEU A 171 -42.16 -13.06 42.74
CA LEU A 171 -42.13 -14.38 43.40
C LEU A 171 -42.18 -14.22 44.92
N TYR A 172 -41.42 -13.27 45.48
CA TYR A 172 -41.46 -12.91 46.89
C TYR A 172 -42.88 -12.50 47.32
N ASP A 173 -43.50 -11.57 46.59
CA ASP A 173 -44.87 -11.11 46.84
C ASP A 173 -45.90 -12.25 46.70
N ARG A 174 -45.66 -13.22 45.81
CA ARG A 174 -46.56 -14.36 45.62
C ARG A 174 -46.48 -15.41 46.73
N TYR A 175 -45.28 -15.70 47.25
CA TYR A 175 -45.06 -16.79 48.19
C TYR A 175 -45.02 -16.37 49.66
N LEU A 176 -44.40 -15.22 49.95
CA LEU A 176 -44.37 -14.66 51.31
C LEU A 176 -45.50 -13.66 51.53
N GLY A 177 -45.91 -12.95 50.47
CA GLY A 177 -46.97 -11.94 50.54
C GLY A 177 -46.59 -10.75 51.41
N SER A 178 -47.32 -9.64 51.22
CA SER A 178 -47.30 -8.52 52.15
C SER A 178 -47.75 -8.91 53.57
N ALA A 179 -48.09 -10.17 53.85
CA ALA A 179 -48.49 -10.66 55.17
C ALA A 179 -47.39 -10.54 56.23
N VAL A 180 -46.11 -10.46 55.84
CA VAL A 180 -45.00 -10.20 56.78
C VAL A 180 -44.83 -8.69 57.05
N GLU A 181 -45.22 -7.83 56.10
CA GLU A 181 -45.14 -6.36 56.23
C GLU A 181 -46.47 -5.71 56.61
N GLN A 182 -47.58 -6.45 56.57
CA GLN A 182 -48.86 -6.02 57.12
C GLN A 182 -48.70 -5.95 58.64
N PRO A 183 -49.08 -4.82 59.27
CA PRO A 183 -49.12 -4.75 60.72
C PRO A 183 -49.97 -5.93 61.22
N LEU A 184 -49.50 -6.61 62.28
CA LEU A 184 -50.23 -7.69 62.94
C LEU A 184 -51.70 -7.30 63.05
N ASP A 185 -52.60 -8.17 62.56
CA ASP A 185 -54.04 -7.93 62.53
C ASP A 185 -54.50 -7.37 63.88
N GLU A 186 -54.94 -6.10 63.89
CA GLU A 186 -55.29 -5.36 65.11
C GLU A 186 -56.31 -6.12 65.94
N THR A 187 -57.18 -6.90 65.28
CA THR A 187 -58.19 -7.72 65.94
C THR A 187 -57.58 -8.90 66.72
N LEU A 188 -56.49 -9.50 66.23
CA LEU A 188 -55.77 -10.56 66.93
C LEU A 188 -54.97 -9.99 68.10
N VAL A 189 -54.38 -8.80 67.95
CA VAL A 189 -53.66 -8.12 69.03
C VAL A 189 -54.61 -7.70 70.15
N GLN A 190 -55.78 -7.16 69.80
CA GLN A 190 -56.83 -6.78 70.74
C GLN A 190 -57.37 -8.02 71.48
N GLY A 191 -57.69 -9.10 70.77
CA GLY A 191 -58.19 -10.34 71.37
C GLY A 191 -57.18 -11.02 72.29
N LEU A 192 -55.88 -10.96 71.96
CA LEU A 192 -54.82 -11.47 72.84
C LEU A 192 -54.64 -10.59 74.09
N GLY A 193 -54.82 -9.27 73.93
CA GLY A 193 -54.86 -8.32 75.03
C GLY A 193 -56.00 -8.60 76.00
N ASP A 194 -57.22 -8.79 75.48
CA ASP A 194 -58.41 -9.08 76.26
C ASP A 194 -58.26 -10.40 77.05
N MET A 195 -57.71 -11.44 76.41
CA MET A 195 -57.46 -12.75 77.02
C MET A 195 -56.38 -12.71 78.12
N LEU A 196 -55.36 -11.86 77.97
CA LEU A 196 -54.34 -11.61 79.00
C LEU A 196 -54.91 -10.83 80.19
N SER A 197 -55.87 -9.92 79.98
CA SER A 197 -56.58 -9.25 81.06
C SER A 197 -57.49 -10.20 81.83
N GLU A 198 -58.21 -11.10 81.16
CA GLU A 198 -59.05 -12.11 81.85
C GLU A 198 -58.23 -13.07 82.71
N LEU A 199 -57.05 -13.51 82.25
CA LEU A 199 -56.13 -14.34 83.04
C LEU A 199 -55.52 -13.63 84.25
N ARG A 200 -55.61 -12.30 84.31
CA ARG A 200 -55.10 -11.48 85.42
C ARG A 200 -56.17 -11.14 86.46
N GLU A 201 -57.44 -11.28 86.11
CA GLU A 201 -58.58 -11.02 86.98
C GLU A 201 -59.11 -12.27 87.71
N VAL A 202 -58.52 -13.46 87.47
CA VAL A 202 -58.75 -14.72 88.21
C VAL A 202 -57.59 -15.01 89.17
#